data_AF-A0A346NTB3-F1
#
_entry.id   AF-A0A346NTB3-F1
#
_cell.length_a   1.000
_cell.length_b   1.000
_cell.length_c   1.000
_cell.angle_alpha   90.00
_cell.angle_beta   90.00
_cell.angle_gamma   90.00
#
_symmetry.space_group_name_H-M   'P 1'
#
loop_
_entity.id
_entity.type
_entity.pdbx_description
1 polymer ?
#
loop_
_entity_poly.entity_id
_entity_poly.type
_entity_poly.pdbx_seq_one_letter_code
_entity_poly.pdbx_strand_id
1 'polypeptide(L)'
;MQVNNTQYGVLTYESDIYVKRNWINLGDYVQSTAARQFLPCVNEYIPRDHMNTYSGNKVKMIMNAWYMDIPENFPPSEDITPLYVSIHINSTIVDKIFTPASIEHFKKHAPIGCRDFYTRDLLISKGIDAYYSGCMTLTLGNKYKRDNVTDDVYFIDVMYDSMSLPELISQPLRFGKRLLNGRAFEFNHRSKVLNQFFDSELLKHAKYEKQIIPYLSADEGFKLADEFLRKLANAKLVVTSRIHTALPCLAMGTPVIFVNGGFKNKVDNCRFDGLFDFFNRIDVDMNANATANFEFDGKKIGMNTIIKNKTLHEQYANELADKCKSFVV
;
A
#
# COMPACT_ATOMS: atom_id res chain seq x y z
N MET A 1 5.33 -40.66 10.61
CA MET A 1 5.20 -39.40 9.84
C MET A 1 4.76 -38.33 10.83
N GLN A 2 5.64 -37.41 11.23
CA GLN A 2 5.21 -36.27 12.03
C GLN A 2 4.32 -35.41 11.15
N VAL A 3 3.04 -35.30 11.49
CA VAL A 3 2.16 -34.30 10.91
C VAL A 3 2.75 -32.96 11.33
N ASN A 4 3.25 -32.18 10.38
CA ASN A 4 3.81 -30.87 10.67
C ASN A 4 2.66 -29.97 11.13
N ASN A 5 2.51 -29.80 12.45
CA ASN A 5 1.37 -29.13 13.08
C ASN A 5 1.53 -27.60 13.10
N THR A 6 2.28 -27.05 12.13
CA THR A 6 2.54 -25.61 12.02
C THR A 6 1.24 -24.89 11.73
N GLN A 7 0.89 -23.93 12.57
CA GLN A 7 -0.24 -23.04 12.34
C GLN A 7 0.23 -21.70 11.80
N TYR A 8 -0.64 -21.04 11.04
CA TYR A 8 -0.33 -19.81 10.33
C TYR A 8 -1.35 -18.72 10.67
N GLY A 9 -0.83 -17.57 11.07
CA GLY A 9 -1.60 -16.35 11.29
C GLY A 9 -1.55 -15.43 10.08
N VAL A 10 -2.58 -14.62 9.88
CA VAL A 10 -2.56 -13.50 8.93
C VAL A 10 -3.07 -12.22 9.60
N LEU A 11 -2.44 -11.11 9.25
CA LEU A 11 -2.79 -9.78 9.77
C LEU A 11 -4.18 -9.35 9.31
N THR A 12 -4.99 -8.88 10.26
CA THR A 12 -6.24 -8.14 10.03
C THR A 12 -6.16 -6.74 10.67
N TYR A 13 -7.19 -5.92 10.48
CA TYR A 13 -7.19 -4.50 10.88
C TYR A 13 -8.40 -4.13 11.74
N GLU A 14 -9.17 -5.12 12.18
CA GLU A 14 -10.35 -4.89 12.99
C GLU A 14 -9.92 -4.43 14.38
N SER A 15 -10.33 -3.22 14.76
CA SER A 15 -10.17 -2.68 16.12
C SER A 15 -11.25 -1.64 16.39
N ASP A 16 -11.41 -1.27 17.66
CA ASP A 16 -12.37 -0.24 18.08
C ASP A 16 -12.18 1.09 17.32
N ILE A 17 -10.94 1.40 16.90
CA ILE A 17 -10.63 2.57 16.08
C ILE A 17 -11.31 2.47 14.71
N TYR A 18 -11.27 1.29 14.08
CA TYR A 18 -11.82 1.05 12.75
C TYR A 18 -13.34 1.00 12.78
N VAL A 19 -13.90 0.37 13.81
CA VAL A 19 -15.35 0.36 14.08
C VAL A 19 -15.86 1.79 14.30
N LYS A 20 -15.21 2.55 15.18
CA LYS A 20 -15.63 3.92 15.52
C LYS A 20 -15.54 4.89 14.34
N ARG A 21 -14.50 4.77 13.51
CA ARG A 21 -14.34 5.63 12.32
C ARG A 21 -15.24 5.20 11.15
N ASN A 22 -15.73 3.95 11.15
CA ASN A 22 -16.64 3.38 10.16
C ASN A 22 -16.14 3.41 8.70
N TRP A 23 -14.82 3.37 8.51
CA TRP A 23 -14.19 3.23 7.20
C TRP A 23 -12.84 2.51 7.30
N ILE A 24 -12.44 1.86 6.21
CA ILE A 24 -11.13 1.24 6.06
C ILE A 24 -10.46 1.66 4.75
N ASN A 25 -9.15 1.46 4.67
CA ASN A 25 -8.41 1.53 3.42
C ASN A 25 -8.26 0.11 2.86
N LEU A 26 -8.84 -0.17 1.69
CA LEU A 26 -8.75 -1.49 1.06
C LEU A 26 -7.29 -1.94 0.83
N GLY A 27 -6.36 -0.98 0.67
CA GLY A 27 -4.93 -1.25 0.55
C GLY A 27 -4.32 -2.00 1.75
N ASP A 28 -4.95 -1.97 2.91
CA ASP A 28 -4.55 -2.75 4.09
C ASP A 28 -4.82 -4.26 3.86
N TYR A 29 -6.02 -4.61 3.38
CA TYR A 29 -6.33 -6.00 3.00
C TYR A 29 -5.58 -6.46 1.74
N VAL A 30 -5.20 -5.55 0.82
CA VAL A 30 -4.29 -5.90 -0.29
C VAL A 30 -2.92 -6.34 0.24
N GLN A 31 -2.38 -5.67 1.26
CA GLN A 31 -1.12 -6.08 1.91
C GLN A 31 -1.27 -7.45 2.58
N SER A 32 -2.33 -7.67 3.37
CA SER A 32 -2.55 -8.97 4.02
C SER A 32 -2.80 -10.10 3.00
N THR A 33 -3.48 -9.81 1.89
CA THR A 33 -3.68 -10.76 0.78
C THR A 33 -2.36 -11.16 0.15
N ALA A 34 -1.40 -10.23 0.05
CA ALA A 34 -0.07 -10.52 -0.47
C ALA A 34 0.72 -11.47 0.44
N ALA A 35 0.59 -11.38 1.77
CA ALA A 35 1.16 -12.38 2.67
C ALA A 35 0.40 -13.72 2.61
N ARG A 36 -0.93 -13.66 2.62
CA ARG A 36 -1.81 -14.84 2.63
C ARG A 36 -1.53 -15.81 1.49
N GLN A 37 -1.09 -15.33 0.33
CA GLN A 37 -0.80 -16.20 -0.83
C GLN A 37 0.33 -17.21 -0.59
N PHE A 38 1.20 -16.97 0.40
CA PHE A 38 2.32 -17.87 0.73
C PHE A 38 1.94 -18.89 1.80
N LEU A 39 0.84 -18.68 2.52
CA LEU A 39 0.44 -19.55 3.62
C LEU A 39 -0.32 -20.78 3.06
N PRO A 40 -0.02 -22.01 3.53
CA PRO A 40 -0.73 -23.21 3.06
C PRO A 40 -2.20 -23.21 3.50
N CYS A 41 -2.47 -22.61 4.66
CA CYS A 41 -3.78 -22.34 5.21
C CYS A 41 -3.72 -21.09 6.11
N VAL A 42 -4.88 -20.58 6.50
CA VAL A 42 -4.99 -19.55 7.53
C VAL A 42 -5.70 -20.18 8.72
N ASN A 43 -4.99 -20.29 9.85
CA ASN A 43 -5.55 -20.80 11.09
C ASN A 43 -6.13 -19.66 11.93
N GLU A 44 -5.48 -18.50 11.92
CA GLU A 44 -5.78 -17.41 12.83
C GLU A 44 -5.78 -16.06 12.11
N TYR A 45 -6.80 -15.25 12.40
CA TYR A 45 -6.86 -13.85 12.02
C TYR A 45 -6.42 -13.00 13.23
N ILE A 46 -5.28 -12.33 13.11
CA ILE A 46 -4.68 -11.59 14.22
C ILE A 46 -4.68 -10.09 13.89
N PRO A 47 -5.42 -9.26 14.64
CA PRO A 47 -5.44 -7.82 14.40
C PRO A 47 -4.07 -7.17 14.65
N ARG A 48 -3.60 -6.38 13.69
CA ARG A 48 -2.31 -5.67 13.73
C ARG A 48 -2.10 -4.89 15.03
N ASP A 49 -3.14 -4.22 15.52
CA ASP A 49 -3.05 -3.35 16.70
C ASP A 49 -3.28 -4.08 18.04
N HIS A 50 -3.54 -5.40 18.02
CA HIS A 50 -3.80 -6.22 19.22
C HIS A 50 -3.01 -7.54 19.21
N MET A 51 -1.86 -7.57 18.54
CA MET A 51 -1.02 -8.77 18.45
C MET A 51 -0.39 -9.15 19.80
N ASN A 52 -0.21 -8.19 20.72
CA ASN A 52 0.31 -8.44 22.07
C ASN A 52 -0.64 -9.30 22.92
N THR A 53 -1.95 -9.21 22.67
CA THR A 53 -2.96 -9.96 23.44
C THR A 53 -3.29 -11.33 22.86
N TYR A 54 -2.62 -11.74 21.79
CA TYR A 54 -2.82 -13.06 21.20
C TYR A 54 -2.37 -14.16 22.18
N SER A 55 -3.28 -15.08 22.49
CA SER A 55 -3.06 -16.19 23.41
C SER A 55 -3.55 -17.53 22.84
N GLY A 56 -3.58 -17.64 21.51
CA GLY A 56 -3.95 -18.87 20.80
C GLY A 56 -2.79 -19.85 20.72
N ASN A 57 -2.86 -20.77 19.76
CA ASN A 57 -1.75 -21.69 19.50
C ASN A 57 -0.54 -20.95 18.92
N LYS A 58 0.65 -21.56 18.97
CA LYS A 58 1.81 -20.97 18.30
C LYS A 58 1.62 -20.90 16.79
N VAL A 59 1.78 -19.70 16.22
CA VAL A 59 1.60 -19.44 14.78
C VAL A 59 2.85 -18.83 14.15
N LYS A 60 3.13 -19.19 12.90
CA LYS A 60 4.01 -18.42 12.01
C LYS A 60 3.20 -17.30 11.36
N MET A 61 3.73 -16.08 11.32
CA MET A 61 3.05 -14.94 10.69
C MET A 61 4.02 -14.06 9.90
N ILE A 62 3.66 -13.75 8.65
CA ILE A 62 4.38 -12.76 7.84
C ILE A 62 3.92 -11.37 8.26
N MET A 63 4.83 -10.57 8.80
CA MET A 63 4.56 -9.31 9.47
C MET A 63 4.75 -8.13 8.51
N ASN A 64 3.85 -7.98 7.53
CA ASN A 64 3.86 -6.85 6.59
C ASN A 64 2.70 -5.89 6.84
N ALA A 65 2.97 -4.65 7.20
CA ALA A 65 1.95 -3.60 7.22
C ALA A 65 2.58 -2.19 7.34
N TRP A 66 1.71 -1.18 7.24
CA TRP A 66 1.95 0.09 7.92
C TRP A 66 1.74 -0.11 9.43
N TYR A 67 2.75 0.13 10.24
CA TYR A 67 2.71 0.01 11.68
C TYR A 67 2.62 1.42 12.27
N MET A 68 1.70 1.72 13.17
CA MET A 68 0.46 1.05 13.58
C MET A 68 -0.41 2.14 14.27
N ASP A 69 -1.69 1.88 14.50
CA ASP A 69 -2.59 2.87 15.12
C ASP A 69 -2.45 2.89 16.66
N ILE A 70 -2.09 1.75 17.29
CA ILE A 70 -1.89 1.61 18.74
C ILE A 70 -0.47 1.10 19.05
N PRO A 71 0.58 1.93 18.88
CA PRO A 71 1.98 1.50 19.08
C PRO A 71 2.32 1.01 20.49
N GLU A 72 1.51 1.35 21.49
CA GLU A 72 1.62 0.86 22.87
C GLU A 72 1.36 -0.64 22.99
N ASN A 73 0.68 -1.24 22.02
CA ASN A 73 0.39 -2.68 21.96
C ASN A 73 1.50 -3.48 21.23
N PHE A 74 2.67 -2.89 21.01
CA PHE A 74 3.85 -3.60 20.50
C PHE A 74 4.85 -3.83 21.65
N PRO A 75 5.54 -4.99 21.76
CA PRO A 75 5.67 -6.09 20.78
C PRO A 75 4.50 -7.09 20.73
N PRO A 76 4.41 -7.93 19.68
CA PRO A 76 3.43 -9.01 19.61
C PRO A 76 3.66 -10.08 20.69
N SER A 77 2.67 -10.94 20.90
CA SER A 77 2.77 -12.12 21.78
C SER A 77 3.91 -13.06 21.35
N GLU A 78 4.53 -13.72 22.34
CA GLU A 78 5.56 -14.75 22.13
C GLU A 78 5.04 -16.02 21.43
N ASP A 79 3.72 -16.20 21.36
CA ASP A 79 3.09 -17.27 20.57
C ASP A 79 3.04 -16.96 19.07
N ILE A 80 3.40 -15.74 18.67
CA ILE A 80 3.58 -15.37 17.28
C ILE A 80 5.07 -15.49 16.94
N THR A 81 5.39 -16.37 15.99
CA THR A 81 6.71 -16.44 15.35
C THR A 81 6.69 -15.52 14.12
N PRO A 82 7.33 -14.34 14.16
CA PRO A 82 7.22 -13.35 13.10
C PRO A 82 8.27 -13.54 12.00
N LEU A 83 7.89 -13.29 10.76
CA LEU A 83 8.80 -12.87 9.69
C LEU A 83 8.57 -11.40 9.38
N TYR A 84 9.49 -10.53 9.77
CA TYR A 84 9.39 -9.11 9.42
C TYR A 84 9.88 -8.83 8.01
N VAL A 85 8.95 -8.42 7.16
CA VAL A 85 9.21 -7.95 5.81
C VAL A 85 8.24 -6.84 5.46
N SER A 86 8.68 -5.88 4.64
CA SER A 86 7.82 -4.80 4.15
C SER A 86 7.14 -3.98 5.25
N ILE A 87 7.74 -3.86 6.43
CA ILE A 87 7.19 -3.00 7.47
C ILE A 87 7.49 -1.53 7.18
N HIS A 88 6.56 -0.66 7.55
CA HIS A 88 6.79 0.77 7.60
C HIS A 88 6.40 1.31 8.97
N ILE A 89 7.27 2.08 9.58
CA ILE A 89 7.02 2.78 10.84
C ILE A 89 6.87 4.27 10.52
N ASN A 90 5.75 4.88 10.90
CA ASN A 90 5.57 6.33 10.70
C ASN A 90 6.36 7.13 11.74
N SER A 91 6.92 8.27 11.35
CA SER A 91 7.58 9.22 12.26
C SER A 91 6.71 9.61 13.47
N THR A 92 5.38 9.64 13.32
CA THR A 92 4.45 10.05 14.38
C THR A 92 4.34 9.05 15.53
N ILE A 93 4.80 7.80 15.36
CA ILE A 93 4.71 6.76 16.39
C ILE A 93 6.06 6.35 16.97
N VAL A 94 7.16 6.96 16.52
CA VAL A 94 8.53 6.57 16.87
C VAL A 94 8.75 6.56 18.39
N ASP A 95 8.30 7.61 19.08
CA ASP A 95 8.49 7.75 20.53
C ASP A 95 7.72 6.71 21.35
N LYS A 96 6.69 6.09 20.74
CA LYS A 96 5.82 5.12 21.39
C LYS A 96 6.19 3.67 21.05
N ILE A 97 6.56 3.41 19.80
CA ILE A 97 6.82 2.03 19.33
C ILE A 97 8.17 1.51 19.83
N PHE A 98 9.18 2.36 20.05
CA PHE A 98 10.53 1.95 20.48
C PHE A 98 10.71 1.91 22.00
N THR A 99 9.86 1.17 22.69
CA THR A 99 10.11 0.80 24.09
C THR A 99 11.31 -0.15 24.20
N PRO A 100 11.93 -0.31 25.39
CA PRO A 100 12.99 -1.30 25.58
C PRO A 100 12.57 -2.72 25.16
N ALA A 101 11.34 -3.12 25.48
CA ALA A 101 10.79 -4.43 25.09
C ALA A 101 10.64 -4.56 23.57
N SER A 102 10.17 -3.51 22.88
CA SER A 102 10.06 -3.50 21.43
C SER A 102 11.41 -3.60 20.73
N ILE A 103 12.43 -2.89 21.24
CA ILE A 103 13.79 -2.94 20.69
C ILE A 103 14.39 -4.34 20.86
N GLU A 104 14.27 -4.93 22.05
CA GLU A 104 14.71 -6.31 22.31
C GLU A 104 13.99 -7.32 21.41
N HIS A 105 12.68 -7.17 21.24
CA HIS A 105 11.89 -8.00 20.33
C HIS A 105 12.40 -7.90 18.88
N PHE A 106 12.60 -6.69 18.36
CA PHE A 106 13.13 -6.52 17.01
C PHE A 106 14.54 -7.10 16.86
N LYS A 107 15.42 -6.93 17.85
CA LYS A 107 16.77 -7.53 17.81
C LYS A 107 16.72 -9.06 17.79
N LYS A 108 15.84 -9.66 18.58
CA LYS A 108 15.62 -11.13 18.62
C LYS A 108 15.19 -11.69 17.27
N HIS A 109 14.47 -10.91 16.46
CA HIS A 109 13.93 -11.31 15.16
C HIS A 109 14.63 -10.67 13.96
N ALA A 110 15.78 -10.03 14.19
CA ALA A 110 16.57 -9.41 13.13
C ALA A 110 17.20 -10.46 12.18
N PRO A 111 17.52 -10.11 10.92
CA PRO A 111 17.36 -8.79 10.32
C PRO A 111 15.90 -8.47 9.93
N ILE A 112 15.51 -7.21 10.13
CA ILE A 112 14.14 -6.73 9.89
C ILE A 112 14.00 -6.19 8.46
N GLY A 113 13.06 -6.74 7.68
CA GLY A 113 12.79 -6.28 6.32
C GLY A 113 11.85 -5.07 6.29
N CYS A 114 12.33 -3.95 5.76
CA CYS A 114 11.63 -2.67 5.72
C CYS A 114 11.08 -2.35 4.33
N ARG A 115 9.92 -1.69 4.29
CA ARG A 115 9.27 -1.25 3.05
C ARG A 115 9.99 -0.10 2.36
N ASP A 116 10.64 0.74 3.15
CA ASP A 116 11.27 1.99 2.73
C ASP A 116 12.58 2.22 3.49
N PHE A 117 13.45 3.03 2.90
CA PHE A 117 14.74 3.37 3.50
C PHE A 117 14.58 4.14 4.82
N TYR A 118 13.55 4.97 4.96
CA TYR A 118 13.26 5.65 6.22
C TYR A 118 13.11 4.66 7.39
N THR A 119 12.28 3.62 7.23
CA THR A 119 12.07 2.62 8.28
C THR A 119 13.33 1.81 8.54
N ARG A 120 14.09 1.44 7.50
CA ARG A 120 15.40 0.76 7.63
C ARG A 120 16.36 1.59 8.48
N ASP A 121 16.58 2.84 8.10
CA ASP A 121 17.57 3.71 8.75
C ASP A 121 17.16 4.05 10.18
N LEU A 122 15.85 4.19 10.41
CA LEU A 122 15.27 4.35 11.74
C LEU A 122 15.58 3.13 12.65
N LEU A 123 15.39 1.90 12.17
CA LEU A 123 15.73 0.70 12.94
C LEU A 123 17.25 0.57 13.19
N ILE A 124 18.07 0.82 12.17
CA ILE A 124 19.53 0.81 12.29
C ILE A 124 19.99 1.83 13.34
N SER A 125 19.39 3.02 13.39
CA SER A 125 19.71 4.05 14.39
C SER A 125 19.40 3.62 15.82
N LYS A 126 18.53 2.62 16.02
CA LYS A 126 18.20 2.00 17.31
C LYS A 126 19.03 0.75 17.60
N GLY A 127 20.02 0.43 16.76
CA GLY A 127 20.87 -0.74 16.91
C GLY A 127 20.17 -2.05 16.56
N ILE A 128 19.16 -2.01 15.68
CA ILE A 128 18.43 -3.17 15.16
C ILE A 128 18.91 -3.41 13.72
N ASP A 129 19.40 -4.60 13.42
CA ASP A 129 19.79 -4.95 12.04
C ASP A 129 18.55 -4.99 11.13
N ALA A 130 18.62 -4.27 10.02
CA ALA A 130 17.50 -4.04 9.13
C ALA A 130 17.95 -3.83 7.69
N TYR A 131 17.12 -4.27 6.74
CA TYR A 131 17.39 -4.17 5.31
C TYR A 131 16.16 -3.68 4.54
N TYR A 132 16.37 -3.16 3.33
CA TYR A 132 15.27 -2.78 2.46
C TYR A 132 14.73 -4.01 1.72
N SER A 133 13.45 -4.31 1.91
CA SER A 133 12.78 -5.47 1.29
C SER A 133 11.76 -5.08 0.20
N GLY A 134 11.52 -3.80 -0.03
CA GLY A 134 10.38 -3.34 -0.82
C GLY A 134 9.04 -3.71 -0.16
N CYS A 135 7.96 -3.70 -0.94
CA CYS A 135 6.60 -3.94 -0.44
C CYS A 135 6.09 -5.35 -0.79
N MET A 136 5.43 -6.01 0.17
CA MET A 136 4.84 -7.34 0.01
C MET A 136 3.91 -7.45 -1.20
N THR A 137 3.22 -6.37 -1.55
CA THR A 137 2.31 -6.33 -2.70
C THR A 137 3.01 -6.49 -4.06
N LEU A 138 4.33 -6.32 -4.14
CA LEU A 138 5.13 -6.64 -5.33
C LEU A 138 5.16 -8.14 -5.66
N THR A 139 4.79 -8.99 -4.71
CA THR A 139 4.78 -10.45 -4.88
C THR A 139 3.45 -10.98 -5.42
N LEU A 140 2.42 -10.14 -5.56
CA LEU A 140 1.06 -10.57 -5.92
C LEU A 140 0.98 -11.22 -7.31
N GLY A 141 1.95 -10.99 -8.18
CA GLY A 141 2.10 -11.69 -9.46
C GLY A 141 2.29 -13.20 -9.33
N ASN A 142 2.60 -13.75 -8.14
CA ASN A 142 2.65 -15.20 -7.92
C ASN A 142 1.24 -15.82 -8.06
N LYS A 143 0.22 -15.20 -7.45
CA LYS A 143 -1.17 -15.69 -7.49
C LYS A 143 -2.02 -15.04 -8.60
N TYR A 144 -1.92 -13.73 -8.78
CA TYR A 144 -2.77 -12.99 -9.69
C TYR A 144 -2.08 -12.83 -11.05
N LYS A 145 -2.69 -13.41 -12.08
CA LYS A 145 -2.15 -13.43 -13.44
C LYS A 145 -2.99 -12.56 -14.37
N ARG A 146 -2.31 -11.95 -15.34
CA ARG A 146 -2.89 -11.06 -16.35
C ARG A 146 -3.35 -11.86 -17.57
N ASP A 147 -4.35 -12.71 -17.37
CA ASP A 147 -4.77 -13.66 -18.40
C ASP A 147 -5.99 -13.18 -19.22
N ASN A 148 -6.79 -12.25 -18.67
CA ASN A 148 -8.04 -11.78 -19.28
C ASN A 148 -8.07 -10.25 -19.38
N VAL A 149 -7.17 -9.68 -20.19
CA VAL A 149 -7.05 -8.22 -20.35
C VAL A 149 -8.31 -7.64 -21.00
N THR A 150 -8.94 -6.68 -20.34
CA THR A 150 -10.06 -5.89 -20.85
C THR A 150 -9.58 -4.55 -21.41
N ASP A 151 -10.46 -3.80 -22.07
CA ASP A 151 -10.20 -2.41 -22.51
C ASP A 151 -10.35 -1.36 -21.40
N ASP A 152 -10.59 -1.79 -20.16
CA ASP A 152 -10.91 -0.88 -19.06
C ASP A 152 -9.69 -0.08 -18.59
N VAL A 153 -9.86 1.24 -18.50
CA VAL A 153 -8.89 2.15 -17.89
C VAL A 153 -9.43 2.65 -16.55
N TYR A 154 -8.63 2.50 -15.49
CA TYR A 154 -9.04 2.88 -14.13
C TYR A 154 -8.26 4.07 -13.58
N PHE A 155 -8.97 5.04 -13.01
CA PHE A 155 -8.41 6.15 -12.24
C PHE A 155 -8.80 5.97 -10.78
N ILE A 156 -7.84 5.57 -9.95
CA ILE A 156 -8.09 5.16 -8.56
C ILE A 156 -7.43 6.14 -7.61
N ASP A 157 -8.23 6.92 -6.87
CA ASP A 157 -7.76 7.89 -5.88
C ASP A 157 -6.65 8.85 -6.40
N VAL A 158 -6.71 9.24 -7.68
CA VAL A 158 -5.74 10.15 -8.28
C VAL A 158 -5.83 11.53 -7.62
N MET A 159 -4.72 11.97 -7.02
CA MET A 159 -4.61 13.23 -6.27
C MET A 159 -5.77 13.42 -5.27
N TYR A 160 -6.10 12.39 -4.48
CA TYR A 160 -7.28 12.35 -3.61
C TYR A 160 -7.40 13.53 -2.61
N ASP A 161 -6.29 14.18 -2.25
CA ASP A 161 -6.28 15.39 -1.40
C ASP A 161 -6.63 16.68 -2.16
N SER A 162 -6.57 16.69 -3.49
CA SER A 162 -6.98 17.78 -4.38
C SER A 162 -8.46 17.62 -4.78
N MET A 163 -9.34 17.79 -3.79
CA MET A 163 -10.79 17.66 -3.94
C MET A 163 -11.37 18.68 -4.92
N SER A 164 -12.28 18.23 -5.79
CA SER A 164 -13.01 19.11 -6.70
C SER A 164 -14.01 20.02 -5.96
N LEU A 165 -14.47 21.07 -6.63
CA LEU A 165 -15.41 22.03 -6.04
C LEU A 165 -16.73 21.37 -5.56
N PRO A 166 -17.37 20.45 -6.30
CA PRO A 166 -18.54 19.71 -5.80
C PRO A 166 -18.24 18.86 -4.54
N GLU A 167 -17.05 18.25 -4.48
CA GLU A 167 -16.62 17.46 -3.31
C GLU A 167 -16.36 18.36 -2.08
N LEU A 168 -15.93 19.61 -2.29
CA LEU A 168 -15.72 20.57 -1.21
C LEU A 168 -17.03 21.15 -0.66
N ILE A 169 -17.99 21.45 -1.54
CA ILE A 169 -19.29 22.00 -1.14
C ILE A 169 -20.06 21.02 -0.25
N SER A 170 -19.90 19.71 -0.46
CA SER A 170 -20.49 18.67 0.41
C SER A 170 -19.76 18.49 1.76
N GLN A 171 -18.65 19.21 2.00
CA GLN A 171 -17.85 19.11 3.23
C GLN A 171 -17.50 20.51 3.81
N PRO A 172 -18.50 21.26 4.34
CA PRO A 172 -18.35 22.68 4.68
C PRO A 172 -17.27 22.96 5.74
N LEU A 173 -17.13 22.10 6.77
CA LEU A 173 -16.07 22.22 7.77
C LEU A 173 -14.67 22.09 7.17
N ARG A 174 -14.49 21.16 6.22
CA ARG A 174 -13.21 20.91 5.56
C ARG A 174 -12.89 22.00 4.53
N PHE A 175 -13.92 22.52 3.85
CA PHE A 175 -13.80 23.68 2.97
C PHE A 175 -13.36 24.93 3.74
N GLY A 176 -13.98 25.22 4.89
CA GLY A 176 -13.56 26.31 5.77
C GLY A 176 -12.11 26.17 6.24
N LYS A 177 -11.70 24.97 6.67
CA LYS A 177 -10.30 24.68 7.05
C LYS A 177 -9.33 24.86 5.87
N ARG A 178 -9.74 24.56 4.63
CA ARG A 178 -8.90 24.78 3.44
C ARG A 178 -8.78 26.25 3.09
N LEU A 179 -9.84 27.04 3.20
CA LEU A 179 -9.80 28.49 3.02
C LEU A 179 -8.81 29.13 4.00
N LEU A 180 -8.92 28.80 5.29
CA LEU A 180 -8.02 29.30 6.35
C LEU A 180 -6.55 28.93 6.08
N ASN A 181 -6.30 27.78 5.44
CA ASN A 181 -4.95 27.32 5.12
C ASN A 181 -4.48 27.72 3.71
N GLY A 182 -5.19 28.62 3.01
CA GLY A 182 -4.83 29.08 1.65
C GLY A 182 -4.97 28.03 0.54
N ARG A 183 -5.71 26.94 0.80
CA ARG A 183 -5.87 25.76 -0.09
C ARG A 183 -7.14 25.80 -0.96
N ALA A 184 -7.80 26.95 -1.03
CA ALA A 184 -9.05 27.12 -1.74
C ALA A 184 -8.91 27.15 -3.27
N PHE A 185 -7.69 27.26 -3.81
CA PHE A 185 -7.41 27.24 -5.25
C PHE A 185 -7.04 25.85 -5.79
N GLU A 186 -6.89 24.86 -4.90
CA GLU A 186 -6.45 23.50 -5.26
C GLU A 186 -7.51 22.65 -5.98
N PHE A 187 -8.76 23.13 -6.08
CA PHE A 187 -9.88 22.36 -6.62
C PHE A 187 -9.76 22.03 -8.11
N ASN A 188 -8.98 22.82 -8.85
CA ASN A 188 -8.71 22.59 -10.27
C ASN A 188 -7.39 21.84 -10.53
N HIS A 189 -6.57 21.59 -9.50
CA HIS A 189 -5.24 20.99 -9.69
C HIS A 189 -5.32 19.60 -10.34
N ARG A 190 -6.22 18.75 -9.84
CA ARG A 190 -6.45 17.42 -10.41
C ARG A 190 -6.85 17.52 -11.88
N SER A 191 -7.83 18.36 -12.20
CA SER A 191 -8.30 18.54 -13.59
C SER A 191 -7.20 19.09 -14.50
N LYS A 192 -6.40 20.06 -14.03
CA LYS A 192 -5.27 20.62 -14.78
C LYS A 192 -4.25 19.54 -15.15
N VAL A 193 -3.82 18.73 -14.17
CA VAL A 193 -2.84 17.65 -14.39
C VAL A 193 -3.42 16.57 -15.31
N LEU A 194 -4.67 16.14 -15.07
CA LEU A 194 -5.30 15.12 -15.91
C LEU A 194 -5.43 15.58 -17.37
N ASN A 195 -5.91 16.81 -17.59
CA ASN A 195 -6.01 17.36 -18.94
C ASN A 195 -4.66 17.65 -19.59
N GLN A 196 -3.58 17.80 -18.82
CA GLN A 196 -2.23 17.96 -19.37
C GLN A 196 -1.73 16.66 -20.00
N PHE A 197 -1.91 15.52 -19.34
CA PHE A 197 -1.31 14.24 -19.76
C PHE A 197 -2.25 13.30 -20.51
N PHE A 198 -3.56 13.39 -20.31
CA PHE A 198 -4.52 12.44 -20.85
C PHE A 198 -5.47 13.13 -21.83
N ASP A 199 -5.80 12.46 -22.93
CA ASP A 199 -6.78 12.97 -23.88
C ASP A 199 -8.22 12.91 -23.32
N SER A 200 -9.12 13.69 -23.93
CA SER A 200 -10.49 13.81 -23.45
C SER A 200 -11.31 12.55 -23.63
N GLU A 201 -11.01 11.73 -24.65
CA GLU A 201 -11.74 10.50 -24.93
C GLU A 201 -11.42 9.43 -23.87
N LEU A 202 -10.13 9.27 -23.51
CA LEU A 202 -9.71 8.39 -22.42
C LEU A 202 -10.30 8.85 -21.09
N LEU A 203 -10.22 10.14 -20.76
CA LEU A 203 -10.77 10.66 -19.50
C LEU A 203 -12.28 10.45 -19.38
N LYS A 204 -13.02 10.48 -20.50
CA LYS A 204 -14.46 10.26 -20.57
C LYS A 204 -14.85 8.79 -20.39
N HIS A 205 -14.08 7.86 -20.96
CA HIS A 205 -14.37 6.42 -20.90
C HIS A 205 -13.73 5.70 -19.71
N ALA A 206 -12.81 6.37 -19.00
CA ALA A 206 -12.19 5.84 -17.79
C ALA A 206 -13.19 5.60 -16.66
N LYS A 207 -12.93 4.57 -15.86
CA LYS A 207 -13.66 4.24 -14.64
C LYS A 207 -12.96 4.87 -13.43
N TYR A 208 -13.70 5.59 -12.59
CA TYR A 208 -13.15 6.28 -11.43
C TYR A 208 -13.56 5.59 -10.13
N GLU A 209 -12.60 5.19 -9.31
CA GLU A 209 -12.85 4.44 -8.06
C GLU A 209 -12.05 5.02 -6.88
N LYS A 210 -12.47 4.66 -5.66
CA LYS A 210 -11.86 5.08 -4.39
C LYS A 210 -11.46 3.84 -3.57
N GLN A 211 -10.39 3.93 -2.79
CA GLN A 211 -9.96 2.84 -1.90
C GLN A 211 -10.43 2.99 -0.44
N ILE A 212 -10.97 4.15 -0.08
CA ILE A 212 -11.62 4.34 1.22
C ILE A 212 -13.06 3.83 1.09
N ILE A 213 -13.36 2.77 1.82
CA ILE A 213 -14.65 2.07 1.79
C ILE A 213 -15.23 1.98 3.20
N PRO A 214 -16.55 1.73 3.35
CA PRO A 214 -17.16 1.50 4.65
C PRO A 214 -16.46 0.40 5.45
N TYR A 215 -16.55 0.47 6.77
CA TYR A 215 -16.03 -0.59 7.64
C TYR A 215 -16.69 -1.94 7.33
N LEU A 216 -15.90 -3.01 7.43
CA LEU A 216 -16.28 -4.37 7.09
C LEU A 216 -15.46 -5.38 7.90
N SER A 217 -15.92 -6.63 7.94
CA SER A 217 -15.21 -7.73 8.60
C SER A 217 -13.98 -8.18 7.79
N ALA A 218 -13.07 -8.91 8.43
CA ALA A 218 -11.89 -9.47 7.79
C ALA A 218 -12.22 -10.29 6.54
N ASP A 219 -13.21 -11.17 6.62
CA ASP A 219 -13.59 -12.04 5.49
C ASP A 219 -14.07 -11.23 4.28
N GLU A 220 -14.94 -10.23 4.49
CA GLU A 220 -15.37 -9.34 3.42
C GLU A 220 -14.19 -8.49 2.90
N GLY A 221 -13.25 -8.10 3.76
CA GLY A 221 -12.08 -7.31 3.39
C GLY A 221 -11.14 -8.08 2.47
N PHE A 222 -10.89 -9.34 2.80
CA PHE A 222 -10.14 -10.26 1.95
C PHE A 222 -10.84 -10.57 0.63
N LYS A 223 -12.17 -10.69 0.64
CA LYS A 223 -12.96 -10.90 -0.57
C LYS A 223 -12.88 -9.70 -1.51
N LEU A 224 -13.14 -8.49 -1.01
CA LEU A 224 -13.04 -7.27 -1.80
C LEU A 224 -11.60 -7.01 -2.29
N ALA A 225 -10.59 -7.36 -1.50
CA ALA A 225 -9.20 -7.27 -1.95
C ALA A 225 -8.90 -8.24 -3.10
N ASP A 226 -9.42 -9.48 -3.06
CA ASP A 226 -9.29 -10.45 -4.16
C ASP A 226 -9.98 -9.95 -5.44
N GLU A 227 -11.22 -9.46 -5.33
CA GLU A 227 -11.97 -8.87 -6.44
C GLU A 227 -11.26 -7.65 -7.03
N PHE A 228 -10.76 -6.76 -6.17
CA PHE A 228 -9.99 -5.59 -6.58
C PHE A 228 -8.70 -5.98 -7.31
N LEU A 229 -7.95 -6.96 -6.82
CA LEU A 229 -6.72 -7.42 -7.46
C LEU A 229 -6.97 -8.08 -8.81
N ARG A 230 -8.04 -8.88 -8.96
CA ARG A 230 -8.44 -9.43 -10.27
C ARG A 230 -8.84 -8.33 -11.25
N LYS A 231 -9.56 -7.32 -10.78
CA LYS A 231 -9.91 -6.14 -11.59
C LYS A 231 -8.65 -5.43 -12.10
N LEU A 232 -7.69 -5.17 -11.21
CA LEU A 232 -6.42 -4.56 -11.59
C LEU A 232 -5.61 -5.46 -12.55
N ALA A 233 -5.54 -6.77 -12.32
CA ALA A 233 -4.84 -7.71 -13.20
C ALA A 233 -5.37 -7.67 -14.64
N ASN A 234 -6.68 -7.47 -14.80
CA ASN A 234 -7.36 -7.46 -16.10
C ASN A 234 -7.41 -6.06 -16.76
N ALA A 235 -7.15 -4.98 -16.04
CA ALA A 235 -7.26 -3.61 -16.57
C ALA A 235 -6.30 -3.33 -17.74
N LYS A 236 -6.68 -2.53 -18.73
CA LYS A 236 -5.78 -2.04 -19.79
C LYS A 236 -4.69 -1.13 -19.23
N LEU A 237 -5.09 -0.18 -18.38
CA LEU A 237 -4.23 0.82 -17.75
C LEU A 237 -4.81 1.23 -16.41
N VAL A 238 -3.94 1.45 -15.43
CA VAL A 238 -4.30 1.99 -14.12
C VAL A 238 -3.55 3.29 -13.87
N VAL A 239 -4.24 4.34 -13.44
CA VAL A 239 -3.68 5.62 -13.02
C VAL A 239 -4.06 5.84 -11.57
N THR A 240 -3.08 6.07 -10.68
CA THR A 240 -3.36 6.14 -9.24
C THR A 240 -2.32 6.94 -8.46
N SER A 241 -2.74 7.49 -7.31
CA SER A 241 -1.83 8.03 -6.28
C SER A 241 -1.67 7.09 -5.07
N ARG A 242 -2.16 5.84 -5.16
CA ARG A 242 -2.10 4.83 -4.08
C ARG A 242 -1.04 3.78 -4.40
N ILE A 243 0.00 3.68 -3.55
CA ILE A 243 1.05 2.66 -3.74
C ILE A 243 0.52 1.23 -3.67
N HIS A 244 -0.47 0.95 -2.81
CA HIS A 244 -1.10 -0.37 -2.72
C HIS A 244 -2.15 -0.60 -3.83
N THR A 245 -2.22 0.29 -4.82
CA THR A 245 -2.81 0.02 -6.14
C THR A 245 -1.69 -0.15 -7.17
N ALA A 246 -0.69 0.74 -7.16
CA ALA A 246 0.36 0.76 -8.17
C ALA A 246 1.33 -0.42 -8.10
N LEU A 247 1.80 -0.79 -6.90
CA LEU A 247 2.74 -1.90 -6.70
C LEU A 247 2.11 -3.26 -7.08
N PRO A 248 0.85 -3.57 -6.73
CA PRO A 248 0.17 -4.73 -7.31
C PRO A 248 0.13 -4.72 -8.84
N CYS A 249 -0.13 -3.57 -9.47
CA CYS A 249 -0.15 -3.49 -10.93
C CYS A 249 1.21 -3.84 -11.53
N LEU A 250 2.31 -3.33 -10.96
CA LEU A 250 3.67 -3.72 -11.34
C LEU A 250 3.90 -5.23 -11.17
N ALA A 251 3.47 -5.80 -10.04
CA ALA A 251 3.61 -7.23 -9.75
C ALA A 251 2.89 -8.12 -10.79
N MET A 252 1.70 -7.71 -11.22
CA MET A 252 0.84 -8.47 -12.13
C MET A 252 1.11 -8.16 -13.60
N GLY A 253 1.98 -7.18 -13.90
CA GLY A 253 2.26 -6.72 -15.27
C GLY A 253 1.17 -5.81 -15.87
N THR A 254 0.24 -5.30 -15.07
CA THR A 254 -0.75 -4.30 -15.51
C THR A 254 -0.04 -2.96 -15.73
N PRO A 255 -0.14 -2.34 -16.93
CA PRO A 255 0.38 -1.00 -17.16
C PRO A 255 -0.13 0.00 -16.12
N VAL A 256 0.78 0.73 -15.48
CA VAL A 256 0.42 1.67 -14.41
C VAL A 256 1.19 2.97 -14.49
N ILE A 257 0.48 4.07 -14.21
CA ILE A 257 1.05 5.40 -14.02
C ILE A 257 0.77 5.85 -12.59
N PHE A 258 1.84 6.11 -11.84
CA PHE A 258 1.74 6.66 -10.49
C PHE A 258 1.71 8.19 -10.55
N VAL A 259 0.67 8.81 -10.01
CA VAL A 259 0.60 10.27 -9.89
C VAL A 259 1.08 10.68 -8.50
N ASN A 260 2.32 11.15 -8.43
CA ASN A 260 2.94 11.69 -7.23
C ASN A 260 2.54 13.16 -7.06
N GLY A 261 1.31 13.37 -6.61
CA GLY A 261 0.71 14.68 -6.44
C GLY A 261 -0.37 14.67 -5.36
N GLY A 262 -0.51 15.79 -4.65
CA GLY A 262 -1.47 15.94 -3.55
C GLY A 262 -0.88 15.71 -2.15
N PHE A 263 0.37 15.21 -2.05
CA PHE A 263 1.09 15.04 -0.80
C PHE A 263 1.88 16.31 -0.47
N LYS A 264 1.58 16.96 0.67
CA LYS A 264 2.28 18.19 1.10
C LYS A 264 3.32 17.97 2.18
N ASN A 265 3.28 16.84 2.89
CA ASN A 265 4.09 16.63 4.09
C ASN A 265 5.26 15.70 3.79
N LYS A 266 6.46 16.04 4.29
CA LYS A 266 7.65 15.16 4.23
C LYS A 266 7.34 13.74 4.75
N VAL A 267 6.51 13.64 5.78
CA VAL A 267 6.06 12.38 6.39
C VAL A 267 5.38 11.44 5.38
N ASP A 268 4.53 11.98 4.50
CA ASP A 268 3.83 11.18 3.49
C ASP A 268 4.76 10.72 2.36
N ASN A 269 5.88 11.42 2.16
CA ASN A 269 6.89 11.09 1.15
C ASN A 269 7.91 10.05 1.64
N CYS A 270 8.23 10.03 2.94
CA CYS A 270 9.21 9.11 3.52
C CYS A 270 8.86 7.63 3.26
N ARG A 271 7.56 7.28 3.24
CA ARG A 271 7.09 5.90 2.96
C ARG A 271 7.28 5.45 1.51
N PHE A 272 7.70 6.35 0.63
CA PHE A 272 7.91 6.07 -0.79
C PHE A 272 9.39 5.98 -1.15
N ASP A 273 10.28 6.28 -0.19
CA ASP A 273 11.71 6.24 -0.42
C ASP A 273 12.17 4.81 -0.72
N GLY A 274 12.88 4.65 -1.84
CA GLY A 274 13.23 3.36 -2.44
C GLY A 274 12.16 2.71 -3.34
N LEU A 275 10.88 3.14 -3.28
CA LEU A 275 9.81 2.58 -4.13
C LEU A 275 9.57 3.37 -5.42
N PHE A 276 9.91 4.66 -5.40
CA PHE A 276 9.53 5.60 -6.46
C PHE A 276 10.15 5.31 -7.83
N ASP A 277 11.31 4.68 -7.87
CA ASP A 277 12.01 4.37 -9.11
C ASP A 277 11.34 3.23 -9.89
N PHE A 278 10.47 2.46 -9.23
CA PHE A 278 9.72 1.39 -9.87
C PHE A 278 8.63 1.92 -10.82
N PHE A 279 8.18 3.16 -10.65
CA PHE A 279 7.02 3.67 -11.37
C PHE A 279 7.39 4.49 -12.61
N ASN A 280 6.56 4.35 -13.64
CA ASN A 280 6.23 5.45 -14.54
C ASN A 280 5.41 6.46 -13.74
N ARG A 281 5.96 7.66 -13.57
CA ARG A 281 5.48 8.63 -12.57
C ARG A 281 5.22 9.98 -13.21
N ILE A 282 4.10 10.59 -12.82
CA ILE A 282 3.81 12.01 -13.02
C ILE A 282 4.04 12.70 -11.67
N ASP A 283 5.06 13.54 -11.59
CA ASP A 283 5.40 14.34 -10.41
C ASP A 283 4.71 15.69 -10.50
N VAL A 284 3.93 16.05 -9.48
CA VAL A 284 3.12 17.27 -9.43
C VAL A 284 3.56 18.15 -8.27
N ASP A 285 3.93 19.39 -8.57
CA ASP A 285 4.32 20.37 -7.54
C ASP A 285 3.10 21.02 -6.86
N MET A 286 3.37 21.90 -5.88
CA MET A 286 2.33 22.61 -5.14
C MET A 286 1.45 23.54 -5.99
N ASN A 287 1.92 23.93 -7.18
CA ASN A 287 1.25 24.82 -8.14
C ASN A 287 0.58 24.04 -9.28
N ALA A 288 0.49 22.72 -9.14
CA ALA A 288 0.01 21.80 -10.18
C ALA A 288 0.76 21.95 -11.52
N ASN A 289 2.05 22.27 -11.47
CA ASN A 289 2.95 21.99 -12.58
C ASN A 289 3.37 20.54 -12.47
N ALA A 290 3.39 19.85 -13.60
CA ALA A 290 3.60 18.42 -13.60
C ALA A 290 4.56 17.98 -14.70
N THR A 291 5.39 17.01 -14.36
CA THR A 291 6.40 16.41 -15.24
C THR A 291 6.29 14.89 -15.18
N ALA A 292 6.67 14.19 -16.25
CA ALA A 292 6.69 12.74 -16.30
C ALA A 292 8.13 12.22 -16.36
N ASN A 293 8.41 11.10 -15.69
CA ASN A 293 9.71 10.43 -15.73
C ASN A 293 9.78 9.29 -16.79
N PHE A 294 8.85 9.31 -17.74
CA PHE A 294 8.68 8.28 -18.76
C PHE A 294 8.15 8.92 -20.04
N GLU A 295 8.42 8.27 -21.17
CA GLU A 295 7.97 8.70 -22.49
C GLU A 295 6.71 7.94 -22.91
N PHE A 296 5.91 8.56 -23.76
CA PHE A 296 4.74 7.95 -24.39
C PHE A 296 4.52 8.56 -25.77
N ASP A 297 3.90 7.80 -26.67
CA ASP A 297 3.65 8.25 -28.03
C ASP A 297 2.58 9.34 -28.10
N GLY A 298 2.87 10.39 -28.87
CA GLY A 298 1.96 11.50 -29.11
C GLY A 298 2.08 12.63 -28.07
N LYS A 299 1.10 13.54 -28.07
CA LYS A 299 1.07 14.69 -27.15
C LYS A 299 0.42 14.39 -25.81
N LYS A 300 -0.49 13.42 -25.78
CA LYS A 300 -1.27 12.98 -24.62
C LYS A 300 -1.50 11.48 -24.70
N ILE A 301 -1.67 10.87 -23.53
CA ILE A 301 -2.00 9.47 -23.35
C ILE A 301 -3.47 9.26 -23.70
N GLY A 302 -3.72 8.43 -24.71
CA GLY A 302 -5.04 8.07 -25.20
C GLY A 302 -5.33 6.58 -25.11
N MET A 303 -6.51 6.18 -25.60
CA MET A 303 -6.99 4.78 -25.51
C MET A 303 -6.09 3.75 -26.20
N ASN A 304 -5.27 4.19 -27.15
CA ASN A 304 -4.34 3.35 -27.91
C ASN A 304 -2.87 3.53 -27.49
N THR A 305 -2.58 4.43 -26.53
CA THR A 305 -1.21 4.65 -26.05
C THR A 305 -0.75 3.42 -25.27
N ILE A 306 0.40 2.87 -25.66
CA ILE A 306 1.00 1.72 -24.99
C ILE A 306 1.93 2.23 -23.89
N ILE A 307 1.65 1.84 -22.65
CA ILE A 307 2.50 2.15 -21.50
C ILE A 307 3.21 0.87 -21.07
N LYS A 308 4.54 0.87 -21.10
CA LYS A 308 5.36 -0.25 -20.63
C LYS A 308 5.88 0.04 -19.22
N ASN A 309 5.63 -0.86 -18.28
CA ASN A 309 6.16 -0.75 -16.93
C ASN A 309 7.68 -0.90 -16.91
N LYS A 310 8.33 -0.24 -15.96
CA LYS A 310 9.72 -0.53 -15.57
C LYS A 310 9.79 -1.89 -14.88
N THR A 311 10.99 -2.46 -14.79
CA THR A 311 11.23 -3.81 -14.24
C THR A 311 12.10 -3.80 -12.98
N LEU A 312 12.48 -2.63 -12.47
CA LEU A 312 13.37 -2.49 -11.30
C LEU A 312 12.82 -3.17 -10.03
N HIS A 313 11.50 -3.36 -9.94
CA HIS A 313 10.87 -4.04 -8.80
C HIS A 313 11.04 -5.57 -8.83
N GLU A 314 11.36 -6.18 -9.97
CA GLU A 314 11.33 -7.64 -10.15
C GLU A 314 12.31 -8.37 -9.25
N GLN A 315 13.54 -7.85 -9.09
CA GLN A 315 14.52 -8.43 -8.18
C GLN A 315 14.00 -8.46 -6.74
N TYR A 316 13.51 -7.32 -6.24
CA TYR A 316 12.96 -7.21 -4.88
C TYR A 316 11.74 -8.11 -4.69
N ALA A 317 10.87 -8.23 -5.70
CA ALA A 317 9.71 -9.11 -5.67
C ALA A 317 10.12 -10.59 -5.53
N ASN A 318 11.14 -11.02 -6.29
CA ASN A 318 11.63 -12.40 -6.28
C ASN A 318 12.30 -12.74 -4.95
N GLU A 319 13.23 -11.90 -4.48
CA GLU A 319 13.92 -12.09 -3.19
C GLU A 319 12.92 -12.14 -2.02
N LEU A 320 11.91 -11.27 -2.05
CA LEU A 320 10.87 -11.23 -1.02
C LEU A 320 9.98 -12.49 -1.07
N ALA A 321 9.59 -12.94 -2.27
CA ALA A 321 8.80 -14.15 -2.43
C ALA A 321 9.54 -15.40 -1.94
N ASP A 322 10.84 -15.51 -2.25
CA ASP A 322 11.66 -16.65 -1.84
C ASP A 322 11.88 -16.68 -0.32
N LYS A 323 12.05 -15.51 0.30
CA LYS A 323 12.10 -15.40 1.76
C LYS A 323 10.78 -15.84 2.42
N CYS A 324 9.64 -15.46 1.86
CA CYS A 324 8.33 -15.86 2.38
C CYS A 324 8.08 -17.37 2.23
N LYS A 325 8.42 -17.95 1.07
CA LYS A 325 8.34 -19.41 0.85
C LYS A 325 9.23 -20.16 1.84
N SER A 326 10.47 -19.72 2.02
CA SER A 326 11.43 -20.35 2.94
C SER A 326 10.96 -20.28 4.40
N PHE A 327 10.30 -19.19 4.79
CA PHE A 327 9.76 -19.04 6.13
C PHE A 327 8.56 -19.95 6.41
N VAL A 328 7.74 -20.24 5.41
CA VAL A 328 6.51 -21.03 5.58
C VAL A 328 6.78 -22.52 5.73
N VAL A 329 7.84 -23.03 5.07
CA VAL A 329 8.33 -24.41 5.17
C VAL A 329 8.76 -24.75 6.60
#